data_AF-A0AA37WVF9-F1
#
_entry.id   AF-A0AA37WVF9-F1
#
_cell.length_a   1.000
_cell.length_b   1.000
_cell.length_c   1.000
_cell.angle_alpha   90.00
_cell.angle_beta   90.00
_cell.angle_gamma   90.00
#
_symmetry.space_group_name_H-M   'P 1'
#
loop_
_entity.id
_entity.type
_entity.pdbx_description
1 polymer ?
#
loop_
_entity_poly.entity_id
_entity_poly.type
_entity_poly.pdbx_seq_one_letter_code
_entity_poly.pdbx_strand_id
1 'polypeptide(L)'
;MRLVITVAALVALSAPAQAQLLHCSEDVKGSVCQAYLEGKVAGALAYKDKFGKKKADASTDFSNRALSYRAGNRFKQANQQYCQDRIPQPQVLVDGLTDAILAKEIQTEEELTLGLRGLLDCQRLSQ
;
A
#
# COMPACT_ATOMS: atom_id res chain seq x y z
N MET A 1 34.97 -36.43 17.84
CA MET A 1 34.13 -35.46 18.56
C MET A 1 33.25 -34.76 17.54
N ARG A 2 31.92 -34.93 17.62
CA ARG A 2 30.95 -34.33 16.71
C ARG A 2 30.76 -32.86 17.09
N LEU A 3 30.97 -31.96 16.14
CA LEU A 3 30.77 -30.52 16.27
C LEU A 3 29.27 -30.24 16.05
N VAL A 4 28.52 -30.09 17.15
CA VAL A 4 27.10 -29.73 17.10
C VAL A 4 27.02 -28.22 16.93
N ILE A 5 26.79 -27.77 15.70
CA ILE A 5 26.51 -26.36 15.39
C ILE A 5 25.06 -26.11 15.78
N THR A 6 24.86 -25.31 16.84
CA THR A 6 23.56 -24.84 17.30
C THR A 6 22.96 -23.88 16.26
N VAL A 7 21.93 -24.34 15.55
CA VAL A 7 21.06 -23.48 14.76
C VAL A 7 20.17 -22.72 15.74
N ALA A 8 20.53 -21.47 16.03
CA ALA A 8 19.67 -20.55 16.77
C ALA A 8 18.44 -20.24 15.90
N ALA A 9 17.30 -20.80 16.29
CA ALA A 9 16.02 -20.54 15.67
C ALA A 9 15.63 -19.06 15.85
N LEU A 10 15.65 -18.27 14.78
CA LEU A 10 14.89 -17.03 14.72
C LEU A 10 13.40 -17.40 14.68
N VAL A 11 12.79 -17.51 15.86
CA VAL A 11 11.33 -17.50 15.98
C VAL A 11 10.91 -16.04 15.83
N ALA A 12 10.59 -15.64 14.61
CA ALA A 12 9.89 -14.37 14.38
C ALA A 12 8.50 -14.50 15.00
N LEU A 13 8.28 -13.88 16.17
CA LEU A 13 6.94 -13.73 16.72
C LEU A 13 6.14 -12.85 15.76
N SER A 14 5.33 -13.47 14.91
CA SER A 14 4.35 -12.75 14.11
C SER A 14 3.21 -12.30 15.04
N ALA A 15 3.34 -11.10 15.60
CA ALA A 15 2.21 -10.46 16.27
C ALA A 15 1.05 -10.32 15.26
N PRO A 16 -0.21 -10.49 15.68
CA PRO A 16 -1.34 -10.27 14.79
C PRO A 16 -1.30 -8.82 14.31
N ALA A 17 -1.50 -8.61 13.01
CA ALA A 17 -1.37 -7.30 12.36
C ALA A 17 -2.22 -6.20 13.05
N GLN A 18 -3.36 -6.60 13.63
CA GLN A 18 -4.23 -5.71 14.39
C GLN A 18 -3.64 -5.24 15.73
N ALA A 19 -2.86 -6.08 16.43
CA ALA A 19 -2.15 -5.67 17.64
C ALA A 19 -1.00 -4.70 17.30
N GLN A 20 -0.38 -4.86 16.14
CA GLN A 20 0.68 -3.95 15.69
C GLN A 20 0.13 -2.55 15.38
N LEU A 21 -1.04 -2.44 14.75
CA LEU A 21 -1.67 -1.15 14.49
C LEU A 21 -2.12 -0.44 15.79
N LEU A 22 -2.62 -1.19 16.77
CA LEU A 22 -2.97 -0.65 18.10
C LEU A 22 -1.75 -0.07 18.82
N HIS A 23 -0.60 -0.75 18.77
CA HIS A 23 0.65 -0.17 19.30
C HIS A 23 1.18 0.98 18.43
N CYS A 24 0.92 0.97 17.13
CA CYS A 24 1.29 2.05 16.22
C CYS A 24 0.57 3.36 16.59
N SER A 25 -0.70 3.29 16.99
CA SER A 25 -1.49 4.48 17.33
C SER A 25 -1.11 5.09 18.68
N GLU A 26 -0.41 4.36 19.55
CA GLU A 26 0.13 4.86 20.82
C GLU A 26 1.35 5.77 20.61
N ASP A 27 2.27 5.40 19.70
CA ASP A 27 3.43 6.19 19.32
C ASP A 27 3.70 6.09 17.80
N VAL A 28 3.01 6.93 17.03
CA VAL A 28 3.04 6.88 15.56
C VAL A 28 4.43 7.21 14.99
N LYS A 29 5.20 8.05 15.70
CA LYS A 29 6.56 8.43 15.30
C LYS A 29 7.63 7.50 15.89
N GLY A 30 7.24 6.56 16.74
CA GLY A 30 8.12 5.55 17.28
C GLY A 30 8.69 4.64 16.20
N SER A 31 9.92 4.18 16.42
CA SER A 31 10.64 3.31 15.46
C SER A 31 9.88 2.02 15.12
N VAL A 32 9.10 1.50 16.07
CA VAL A 32 8.29 0.30 15.88
C VAL A 32 7.13 0.56 14.91
N CYS A 33 6.41 1.67 15.07
CA CYS A 33 5.31 2.03 14.19
C CYS A 33 5.82 2.36 12.78
N GLN A 34 6.91 3.12 12.67
CA GLN A 34 7.54 3.45 11.39
C GLN A 34 7.98 2.19 10.65
N ALA A 35 8.66 1.24 11.31
CA ALA A 35 9.04 -0.02 10.69
C ALA A 35 7.83 -0.87 10.24
N TYR A 36 6.72 -0.82 10.99
CA TYR A 36 5.48 -1.47 10.60
C TYR A 36 4.86 -0.83 9.35
N LEU A 37 4.77 0.50 9.30
CA LEU A 37 4.25 1.25 8.13
C LEU A 37 5.14 1.05 6.90
N GLU A 38 6.46 1.08 7.07
CA GLU A 38 7.44 0.76 6.02
C GLU A 38 7.21 -0.66 5.49
N GLY A 39 7.00 -1.64 6.36
CA GLY A 39 6.69 -3.01 5.97
C GLY A 39 5.39 -3.12 5.17
N LYS A 40 4.34 -2.39 5.55
CA LYS A 40 3.07 -2.33 4.81
C LYS A 40 3.23 -1.70 3.44
N VAL A 41 3.91 -0.56 3.37
CA VAL A 41 4.22 0.15 2.13
C VAL A 41 5.07 -0.73 1.21
N ALA A 42 6.14 -1.33 1.73
CA ALA A 42 7.01 -2.23 0.97
C ALA A 42 6.23 -3.44 0.42
N GLY A 43 5.35 -4.03 1.23
CA GLY A 43 4.46 -5.11 0.79
C GLY A 43 3.51 -4.66 -0.33
N ALA A 44 2.87 -3.50 -0.18
CA ALA A 44 1.98 -2.96 -1.21
C ALA A 44 2.71 -2.64 -2.52
N LEU A 45 3.93 -2.10 -2.44
CA LEU A 45 4.77 -1.82 -3.62
C LEU A 45 5.25 -3.11 -4.30
N ALA A 46 5.63 -4.13 -3.53
CA ALA A 46 6.01 -5.44 -4.05
C ALA A 46 4.85 -6.11 -4.83
N TYR A 47 3.61 -5.88 -4.40
CA TYR A 47 2.41 -6.39 -5.05
C TYR A 47 1.61 -5.31 -5.79
N LYS A 48 2.24 -4.22 -6.23
CA LYS A 48 1.58 -3.04 -6.82
C LYS A 48 0.58 -3.38 -7.94
N ASP A 49 0.92 -4.36 -8.78
CA ASP A 49 0.08 -4.80 -9.91
C ASP A 49 -1.22 -5.49 -9.47
N LYS A 50 -1.33 -5.89 -8.20
CA LYS A 50 -2.50 -6.48 -7.56
C LYS A 50 -3.11 -5.56 -6.50
N PHE A 51 -2.30 -4.72 -5.86
CA PHE A 51 -2.70 -3.86 -4.74
C PHE A 51 -3.34 -2.55 -5.21
N GLY A 52 -2.81 -1.93 -6.28
CA GLY A 52 -3.30 -0.66 -6.84
C GLY A 52 -4.39 -0.81 -7.91
N LYS A 53 -4.67 -2.04 -8.35
CA LYS A 53 -5.84 -2.31 -9.18
C LYS A 53 -7.07 -2.35 -8.28
N LYS A 54 -7.64 -1.19 -7.91
CA LYS A 54 -9.10 -1.15 -7.84
C LYS A 54 -9.54 -1.73 -9.17
N LYS A 55 -10.20 -2.90 -9.17
CA LYS A 55 -10.93 -3.37 -10.35
C LYS A 55 -11.66 -2.13 -10.82
N ALA A 56 -11.34 -1.62 -12.00
CA ALA A 56 -11.83 -0.33 -12.49
C ALA A 56 -13.32 -0.31 -12.22
N ASP A 57 -13.69 0.29 -11.09
CA ASP A 57 -15.00 -0.01 -10.54
C ASP A 57 -15.97 0.68 -11.49
N ALA A 58 -17.21 0.25 -11.46
CA ALA A 58 -18.18 0.78 -12.37
C ALA A 58 -18.43 2.31 -12.25
N SER A 59 -17.70 2.99 -11.35
CA SER A 59 -17.82 4.38 -10.94
C SER A 59 -16.71 5.35 -11.38
N THR A 60 -15.54 4.92 -11.89
CA THR A 60 -14.52 5.89 -12.36
C THR A 60 -14.86 6.38 -13.77
N ASP A 61 -15.77 7.34 -13.80
CA ASP A 61 -16.17 8.22 -14.89
C ASP A 61 -16.62 7.56 -16.21
N PHE A 62 -17.82 7.90 -16.69
CA PHE A 62 -18.38 7.36 -17.94
C PHE A 62 -17.39 7.55 -19.11
N SER A 63 -16.67 8.67 -19.09
CA SER A 63 -15.63 9.04 -20.05
C SER A 63 -14.46 8.04 -20.06
N ASN A 64 -13.92 7.65 -18.91
CA ASN A 64 -12.81 6.70 -18.85
C ASN A 64 -13.22 5.29 -19.30
N ARG A 65 -14.45 4.89 -18.98
CA ARG A 65 -15.03 3.62 -19.42
C ARG A 65 -15.27 3.60 -20.93
N ALA A 66 -15.85 4.67 -21.47
CA ALA A 66 -16.07 4.82 -22.91
C ALA A 66 -14.75 4.90 -23.68
N LEU A 67 -13.76 5.63 -23.15
CA LEU A 67 -12.44 5.75 -23.74
C LEU A 67 -11.70 4.40 -23.73
N SER A 68 -11.75 3.63 -22.64
CA SER A 68 -11.20 2.26 -22.59
C SER A 68 -11.85 1.32 -23.61
N TYR A 69 -13.16 1.46 -23.83
CA TYR A 69 -13.90 0.65 -24.81
C TYR A 69 -13.53 1.02 -26.25
N ARG A 70 -13.31 2.31 -26.53
CA ARG A 70 -13.00 2.82 -27.88
C ARG A 70 -11.51 2.74 -28.23
N ALA A 71 -10.63 3.01 -27.29
CA ALA A 71 -9.20 3.20 -27.55
C ALA A 71 -8.38 1.90 -27.50
N GLY A 72 -9.02 0.78 -27.17
CA GLY A 72 -8.42 -0.56 -27.28
C GLY A 72 -7.22 -0.80 -26.36
N ASN A 73 -6.42 -1.83 -26.69
CA ASN A 73 -5.33 -2.30 -25.82
C ASN A 73 -4.19 -1.29 -25.64
N ARG A 74 -3.96 -0.40 -26.61
CA ARG A 74 -2.89 0.62 -26.54
C ARG A 74 -3.17 1.66 -25.46
N PHE A 75 -4.43 2.06 -25.30
CA PHE A 75 -4.82 2.99 -24.24
C PHE A 75 -4.67 2.38 -22.86
N LYS A 76 -5.03 1.10 -22.71
CA LYS A 76 -4.83 0.36 -21.46
C LYS A 76 -3.35 0.28 -21.09
N GLN A 77 -2.47 0.00 -22.06
CA GLN A 77 -1.02 -0.04 -21.85
C GLN A 77 -0.45 1.34 -21.49
N ALA A 78 -0.85 2.39 -22.22
CA ALA A 78 -0.41 3.75 -21.93
C ALA A 78 -0.85 4.23 -20.54
N ASN A 79 -2.06 3.86 -20.11
CA ASN A 79 -2.55 4.19 -18.77
C ASN A 79 -1.81 3.41 -17.68
N GLN A 80 -1.54 2.12 -17.91
CA GLN A 80 -0.73 1.32 -16.99
C GLN A 80 0.67 1.90 -16.84
N GLN A 81 1.31 2.28 -17.95
CA GLN A 81 2.63 2.88 -17.93
C GLN A 81 2.63 4.25 -17.24
N TYR A 82 1.65 5.11 -17.55
CA TYR A 82 1.45 6.40 -16.87
C TYR A 82 1.37 6.25 -15.35
N CYS A 83 0.67 5.22 -14.87
CA CYS A 83 0.53 4.96 -13.43
C CYS A 83 1.79 4.33 -12.82
N GLN A 84 2.51 3.50 -13.55
CA GLN A 84 3.78 2.93 -13.09
C GLN A 84 4.86 4.00 -12.90
N ASP A 85 4.87 5.02 -13.77
CA ASP A 85 5.85 6.10 -13.72
C ASP A 85 5.57 7.13 -12.61
N ARG A 86 4.40 7.07 -11.96
CA ARG A 86 3.94 8.06 -10.97
C ARG A 86 3.66 7.47 -9.59
N ILE A 87 4.20 6.29 -9.29
CA ILE A 87 4.12 5.73 -7.94
C ILE A 87 4.95 6.63 -7.01
N PRO A 88 4.37 7.16 -5.91
CA PRO A 88 5.10 7.99 -4.96
C PRO A 88 6.28 7.25 -4.35
N GLN A 89 7.29 8.01 -3.89
CA GLN A 89 8.40 7.41 -3.15
C GLN A 89 7.89 6.74 -1.86
N PRO A 90 8.50 5.63 -1.41
CA PRO A 90 8.03 4.89 -0.23
C PRO A 90 7.86 5.78 1.01
N GLN A 91 8.78 6.72 1.24
CA GLN A 91 8.70 7.63 2.38
C GLN A 91 7.45 8.51 2.34
N VAL A 92 7.07 9.02 1.17
CA VAL A 92 5.86 9.84 1.00
C VAL A 92 4.60 9.04 1.36
N LEU A 93 4.60 7.73 1.07
CA LEU A 93 3.49 6.85 1.46
C LEU A 93 3.45 6.62 2.97
N VAL A 94 4.61 6.40 3.60
CA VAL A 94 4.71 6.24 5.06
C VAL A 94 4.29 7.52 5.79
N ASP A 95 4.72 8.69 5.30
CA ASP A 95 4.36 9.98 5.86
C ASP A 95 2.84 10.23 5.73
N GLY A 96 2.25 9.95 4.56
CA GLY A 96 0.80 10.07 4.37
C GLY A 96 -0.02 9.14 5.27
N LEU A 97 0.45 7.91 5.51
CA LEU A 97 -0.19 7.00 6.47
C LEU A 97 -0.01 7.48 7.92
N THR A 98 1.16 8.00 8.25
CA THR A 98 1.46 8.60 9.57
C THR A 98 0.49 9.74 9.86
N ASP A 99 0.30 10.65 8.90
CA ASP A 99 -0.62 11.77 9.03
C ASP A 99 -2.08 11.31 9.20
N ALA A 100 -2.51 10.29 8.44
CA ALA A 100 -3.86 9.74 8.55
C ALA A 100 -4.12 9.02 9.89
N ILE A 101 -3.12 8.34 10.46
CA ILE A 101 -3.22 7.75 11.81
C ILE A 101 -3.27 8.85 12.87
N LEU A 102 -2.43 9.90 12.75
CA LEU A 102 -2.45 11.06 13.66
C LEU A 102 -3.80 11.81 13.61
N ALA A 103 -4.41 11.89 12.42
CA ALA A 103 -5.74 12.46 12.22
C ALA A 103 -6.89 11.54 12.71
N LYS A 104 -6.57 10.32 13.18
CA LYS A 104 -7.53 9.28 13.59
C LYS A 104 -8.46 8.80 12.47
N GLU A 105 -8.04 8.97 11.22
CA GLU A 105 -8.73 8.46 10.03
C GLU A 105 -8.46 6.97 9.82
N ILE A 106 -7.35 6.48 10.36
CA ILE A 106 -6.97 5.07 10.34
C ILE A 106 -6.88 4.55 11.77
N GLN A 107 -7.82 3.69 12.14
CA GLN A 107 -7.91 3.03 13.45
C GLN A 107 -7.93 1.51 13.31
N THR A 108 -8.20 0.99 12.11
CA THR A 108 -8.27 -0.44 11.80
C THR A 108 -7.35 -0.84 10.65
N GLU A 109 -6.99 -2.12 10.60
CA GLU A 109 -6.16 -2.70 9.53
C GLU A 109 -6.83 -2.56 8.15
N GLU A 110 -8.16 -2.59 8.12
CA GLU A 110 -8.93 -2.37 6.89
C GLU A 110 -8.79 -0.92 6.41
N GLU A 111 -8.95 0.07 7.29
CA GLU A 111 -8.74 1.48 6.97
C GLU A 111 -7.30 1.76 6.55
N LEU A 112 -6.31 1.12 7.19
CA LEU A 112 -4.90 1.22 6.78
C LEU A 112 -4.70 0.71 5.35
N THR A 113 -5.31 -0.44 5.04
CA THR A 113 -5.26 -1.01 3.70
C THR A 113 -5.95 -0.10 2.68
N LEU A 114 -7.10 0.48 3.03
CA LEU A 114 -7.83 1.42 2.17
C LEU A 114 -7.08 2.74 1.95
N GLY A 115 -6.49 3.29 3.01
CA GLY A 115 -5.65 4.49 2.94
C GLY A 115 -4.43 4.28 2.05
N LEU A 116 -3.71 3.17 2.25
CA LEU A 116 -2.57 2.81 1.41
C LEU A 116 -2.96 2.58 -0.06
N ARG A 117 -4.12 1.95 -0.31
CA ARG A 117 -4.67 1.85 -1.67
C ARG A 117 -5.02 3.20 -2.26
N GLY A 118 -5.56 4.12 -1.47
CA GLY A 118 -5.87 5.48 -1.88
C GLY A 118 -4.62 6.26 -2.30
N LEU A 119 -3.54 6.15 -1.53
CA LEU A 119 -2.25 6.78 -1.85
C LEU A 119 -1.59 6.18 -3.11
N LEU A 120 -1.93 4.94 -3.47
CA LEU A 120 -1.47 4.27 -4.69
C LEU A 120 -2.48 4.37 -5.85
N ASP A 121 -3.64 5.01 -5.63
CA ASP A 121 -4.70 5.11 -6.64
C ASP A 121 -4.27 6.11 -7.72
N CYS A 122 -3.90 5.58 -8.88
CA CYS A 122 -3.58 6.40 -10.03
C CYS A 122 -4.87 6.79 -10.75
N GLN A 123 -5.42 7.94 -10.39
CA GLN A 123 -6.40 8.61 -11.24
C GLN A 123 -5.65 9.28 -12.39
N ARG A 124 -5.79 8.73 -13.60
CA ARG A 124 -5.60 9.54 -14.79
C ARG A 124 -6.71 10.58 -14.79
N LEU A 125 -6.40 11.79 -14.32
CA LEU A 125 -7.24 12.96 -14.53
C LEU A 125 -7.57 13.00 -16.03
N SER A 126 -8.82 12.73 -16.36
CA SER A 126 -9.38 13.15 -17.63
C SER A 126 -9.30 14.67 -17.62
N GLN A 127 -8.26 15.21 -18.25
CA GLN A 127 -8.31 16.58 -18.75
C GLN A 127 -9.39 16.66 -19.83
#